data_AF-A0A3Q2XL58-F1
#
_entry.id   AF-A0A3Q2XL58-F1
#
_cell.length_a   1.000
_cell.length_b   1.000
_cell.length_c   1.000
_cell.angle_alpha   90.00
_cell.angle_beta   90.00
_cell.angle_gamma   90.00
#
_symmetry.space_group_name_H-M   'P 1'
#
loop_
_entity.id
_entity.type
_entity.pdbx_description
1 polymer ?
#
loop_
_entity_poly.entity_id
_entity_poly.type
_entity_poly.pdbx_seq_one_letter_code
_entity_poly.pdbx_strand_id
1 'polypeptide(L)'
;MLCKSKFIFFVFVCFLHLQGPDPNLVYQPNRTPKSQRKDFRNFETGSVAEHVYNTYKLMHTNQNVDFVKRKHLEWSGCSHTEMSMMDAVMSLDQLVDESDPDVDFPNSFHAFQTAEGIRNEHPDKDWFQLVGLIHDVGKVMALWGEPQWAVVGDTFPVGCAFQNSIVFRDSTFQDNPDDTNPSYNSKYGIYKPNCGLDNVLLSWGHDEYLYRVLQFNKCSIPEEGLNMIRYHSFYPWHSQGDYMYLCNDKDLRMLPWVNEFNKFDLYTKAAELPDVKKLCPYYQSLIDKYCPGILKCRHKVALQPTRVQMSTGAGNPDTWARTHCTAWATVEFNLRRGGAFSCEVVINTIMFRLK
;
A
#
# COMPACT_ATOMS: atom_id res chain seq x y z
N MET A 1 10.89 18.94 -55.86
CA MET A 1 9.80 17.97 -55.64
C MET A 1 10.40 16.57 -55.58
N LEU A 2 9.87 15.69 -54.72
CA LEU A 2 10.31 14.31 -54.34
C LEU A 2 11.53 14.29 -53.40
N CYS A 3 11.43 14.52 -52.08
CA CYS A 3 10.60 13.99 -50.99
C CYS A 3 10.91 12.54 -50.54
N LYS A 4 11.79 12.47 -49.52
CA LYS A 4 11.73 11.62 -48.30
C LYS A 4 10.80 10.39 -48.37
N SER A 5 11.34 9.20 -48.67
CA SER A 5 10.59 7.96 -48.45
C SER A 5 11.44 6.68 -48.28
N LYS A 6 12.65 6.77 -47.71
CA LYS A 6 13.49 5.57 -47.47
C LYS A 6 14.03 5.38 -46.05
N PHE A 7 13.69 6.25 -45.10
CA PHE A 7 14.19 6.14 -43.72
C PHE A 7 13.15 5.67 -42.69
N ILE A 8 11.91 5.38 -43.10
CA ILE A 8 10.82 5.00 -42.19
C ILE A 8 10.65 3.47 -42.06
N PHE A 9 11.23 2.67 -42.95
CA PHE A 9 10.98 1.23 -42.98
C PHE A 9 11.88 0.39 -42.06
N PHE A 10 12.96 0.94 -41.51
CA PHE A 10 13.88 0.20 -40.63
C PHE A 10 13.61 0.35 -39.13
N VAL A 11 12.69 1.24 -38.74
CA VAL A 11 12.35 1.49 -37.32
C VAL A 11 11.09 0.72 -36.88
N PHE A 12 10.32 0.16 -37.81
CA PHE A 12 9.02 -0.47 -37.50
C PHE A 12 9.04 -1.99 -37.28
N VAL A 13 10.18 -2.66 -37.47
CA VAL A 13 10.27 -4.14 -37.40
C VAL A 13 10.90 -4.65 -36.09
N CYS A 14 11.46 -3.79 -35.24
CA CYS A 14 12.05 -4.20 -33.96
C CYS A 14 11.12 -4.15 -32.74
N PHE A 15 9.86 -3.73 -32.88
CA PHE A 15 8.94 -3.59 -31.74
C PHE A 15 7.94 -4.74 -31.55
N LEU A 16 7.97 -5.77 -32.39
CA LEU A 16 6.91 -6.77 -32.43
C LEU A 16 7.22 -8.11 -31.73
N HIS A 17 8.35 -8.29 -31.04
CA HIS A 17 8.70 -9.57 -30.40
C HIS A 17 9.41 -9.47 -29.03
N LEU A 18 9.29 -8.35 -28.31
CA LEU A 18 9.70 -8.28 -26.89
C LEU A 18 8.57 -8.72 -25.95
N GLN A 19 7.91 -9.84 -26.25
CA GLN A 19 7.37 -10.70 -25.21
C GLN A 19 8.49 -11.68 -24.87
N GLY A 20 9.44 -11.22 -24.05
CA GLY A 20 10.33 -12.16 -23.37
C GLY A 20 9.49 -13.19 -22.61
N PRO A 21 10.00 -14.41 -22.39
CA PRO A 21 9.30 -15.36 -21.53
C PRO A 21 8.96 -14.67 -20.21
N ASP A 22 7.76 -14.96 -19.68
CA ASP A 22 7.32 -14.54 -18.36
C ASP A 22 8.54 -14.54 -17.39
N PRO A 23 8.86 -13.42 -16.72
CA PRO A 23 9.98 -13.35 -15.77
C PRO A 23 9.98 -14.48 -14.74
N ASN A 24 8.81 -15.06 -14.43
CA ASN A 24 8.65 -16.24 -13.57
C ASN A 24 9.31 -17.51 -14.13
N LEU A 25 9.54 -17.58 -15.45
CA LEU A 25 10.14 -18.72 -16.15
C LEU A 25 11.68 -18.69 -16.19
N VAL A 26 12.31 -17.54 -15.90
CA VAL A 26 13.77 -17.35 -16.06
C VAL A 26 14.56 -17.54 -14.75
N TYR A 27 13.88 -17.68 -13.61
CA TYR A 27 14.56 -17.85 -12.33
C TYR A 27 15.03 -19.30 -12.08
N GLN A 28 16.30 -19.51 -11.75
CA GLN A 28 16.82 -20.70 -11.09
C GLN A 28 17.84 -20.29 -10.01
N PRO A 29 17.43 -20.36 -8.73
CA PRO A 29 18.33 -20.78 -7.68
C PRO A 29 17.77 -22.03 -7.00
N ASN A 30 18.71 -22.85 -6.57
CA ASN A 30 18.52 -24.19 -6.05
C ASN A 30 17.79 -24.22 -4.69
N ARG A 31 16.49 -23.88 -4.62
CA ARG A 31 15.67 -24.09 -3.42
C ARG A 31 14.17 -24.31 -3.64
N THR A 32 13.56 -23.77 -4.70
CA THR A 32 12.10 -23.97 -4.95
C THR A 32 11.87 -24.66 -6.30
N PRO A 33 11.46 -25.95 -6.34
CA PRO A 33 11.14 -26.66 -7.58
C PRO A 33 10.10 -25.91 -8.42
N LYS A 34 10.21 -25.99 -9.76
CA LYS A 34 9.23 -25.38 -10.70
C LYS A 34 7.78 -25.76 -10.42
N SER A 35 7.53 -26.91 -9.78
CA SER A 35 6.18 -27.34 -9.37
C SER A 35 5.62 -26.51 -8.22
N GLN A 36 6.44 -26.13 -7.23
CA GLN A 36 6.00 -25.33 -6.07
C GLN A 36 5.75 -23.86 -6.41
N ARG A 37 6.36 -23.33 -7.49
CA ARG A 37 6.07 -21.95 -7.96
C ARG A 37 4.64 -21.78 -8.47
N LYS A 38 3.99 -22.85 -8.90
CA LYS A 38 2.58 -22.81 -9.35
C LYS A 38 1.60 -22.69 -8.20
N ASP A 39 2.05 -22.96 -6.96
CA ASP A 39 1.21 -22.95 -5.78
C ASP A 39 1.20 -21.57 -5.10
N PHE A 40 2.17 -20.71 -5.39
CA PHE A 40 2.25 -19.33 -4.87
C PHE A 40 1.25 -18.40 -5.55
N ARG A 41 0.68 -17.46 -4.79
CA ARG A 41 -0.31 -16.47 -5.28
C ARG A 41 -1.47 -17.11 -6.05
N ASN A 42 -2.01 -18.20 -5.51
CA ASN A 42 -3.17 -18.86 -6.11
C ASN A 42 -4.46 -18.14 -5.72
N PHE A 43 -5.02 -17.38 -6.67
CA PHE A 43 -6.30 -16.69 -6.55
C PHE A 43 -7.43 -17.36 -7.34
N GLU A 44 -7.30 -18.64 -7.72
CA GLU A 44 -8.39 -19.34 -8.40
C GLU A 44 -9.65 -19.43 -7.51
N THR A 45 -10.81 -19.22 -8.13
CA THR A 45 -12.09 -19.21 -7.42
C THR A 45 -12.36 -20.58 -6.79
N GLY A 46 -12.47 -20.63 -5.46
CA GLY A 46 -12.72 -21.85 -4.69
C GLY A 46 -11.48 -22.49 -4.05
N SER A 47 -10.27 -22.07 -4.41
CA SER A 47 -9.02 -22.46 -3.72
C SER A 47 -8.50 -21.37 -2.78
N VAL A 48 -8.83 -20.10 -3.05
CA VAL A 48 -8.43 -18.98 -2.19
C VAL A 48 -9.20 -18.96 -0.88
N ALA A 49 -8.51 -18.66 0.22
CA ALA A 49 -9.15 -18.50 1.53
C ALA A 49 -10.17 -17.34 1.51
N GLU A 50 -11.30 -17.53 2.19
CA GLU A 50 -12.42 -16.57 2.19
C GLU A 50 -12.00 -15.17 2.70
N HIS A 51 -11.10 -15.12 3.69
CA HIS A 51 -10.61 -13.85 4.23
C HIS A 51 -9.84 -13.04 3.18
N VAL A 52 -8.99 -13.67 2.36
CA VAL A 52 -8.26 -13.01 1.25
C VAL A 52 -9.23 -12.40 0.24
N TYR A 53 -10.22 -13.16 -0.20
CA TYR A 53 -11.25 -12.64 -1.12
C TYR A 53 -12.00 -11.45 -0.50
N ASN A 54 -12.38 -11.54 0.78
CA ASN A 54 -13.10 -10.48 1.47
C ASN A 54 -12.24 -9.21 1.64
N THR A 55 -10.94 -9.35 1.94
CA THR A 55 -10.00 -8.23 2.02
C THR A 55 -9.93 -7.50 0.69
N TYR A 56 -9.71 -8.21 -0.43
CA TYR A 56 -9.70 -7.60 -1.76
C TYR A 56 -11.04 -7.02 -2.15
N LYS A 57 -12.17 -7.68 -1.83
CA LYS A 57 -13.50 -7.13 -2.09
C LYS A 57 -13.70 -5.80 -1.38
N LEU A 58 -13.38 -5.71 -0.09
CA LEU A 58 -13.47 -4.45 0.66
C LEU A 58 -12.52 -3.39 0.11
N MET A 59 -11.30 -3.78 -0.26
CA MET A 59 -10.32 -2.89 -0.90
C MET A 59 -10.88 -2.30 -2.18
N HIS A 60 -11.34 -3.14 -3.10
CA HIS A 60 -11.85 -2.74 -4.39
C HIS A 60 -13.14 -1.94 -4.30
N THR A 61 -14.02 -2.20 -3.33
CA THR A 61 -15.21 -1.35 -3.09
C THR A 61 -14.84 0.06 -2.59
N ASN A 62 -13.85 0.19 -1.70
CA ASN A 62 -13.66 1.41 -0.92
C ASN A 62 -12.48 2.29 -1.36
N GLN A 63 -11.49 1.75 -2.09
CA GLN A 63 -10.36 2.50 -2.63
C GLN A 63 -10.81 3.28 -3.87
N ASN A 64 -11.31 4.49 -3.64
CA ASN A 64 -11.63 5.49 -4.65
C ASN A 64 -10.71 6.72 -4.54
N VAL A 65 -10.75 7.61 -5.54
CA VAL A 65 -9.90 8.81 -5.60
C VAL A 65 -10.01 9.66 -4.34
N ASP A 66 -11.22 9.84 -3.81
CA ASP A 66 -11.45 10.67 -2.62
C ASP A 66 -10.91 10.01 -1.35
N PHE A 67 -11.06 8.69 -1.21
CA PHE A 67 -10.47 7.93 -0.12
C PHE A 67 -8.95 8.05 -0.11
N VAL A 68 -8.30 7.80 -1.25
CA VAL A 68 -6.83 7.85 -1.37
C VAL A 68 -6.32 9.26 -1.05
N LYS A 69 -6.92 10.31 -1.63
CA LYS A 69 -6.54 11.70 -1.31
C LYS A 69 -6.64 12.01 0.17
N ARG A 70 -7.72 11.57 0.84
CA ARG A 70 -7.87 11.74 2.30
C ARG A 70 -6.78 11.02 3.07
N LYS A 71 -6.43 9.79 2.69
CA LYS A 71 -5.35 9.04 3.35
C LYS A 71 -3.98 9.69 3.18
N HIS A 72 -3.67 10.21 1.99
CA HIS A 72 -2.46 11.03 1.79
C HIS A 72 -2.42 12.23 2.75
N LEU A 73 -3.53 12.94 2.93
CA LEU A 73 -3.60 14.06 3.89
C LEU A 73 -3.46 13.58 5.33
N GLU A 74 -4.14 12.47 5.68
CA GLU A 74 -4.13 11.88 7.01
C GLU A 74 -2.77 11.34 7.43
N TRP A 75 -1.92 10.89 6.50
CA TRP A 75 -0.68 10.17 6.83
C TRP A 75 0.61 10.91 6.42
N SER A 76 0.55 11.93 5.57
CA SER A 76 1.74 12.64 5.05
C SER A 76 2.53 13.47 6.06
N GLY A 77 1.94 13.79 7.22
CA GLY A 77 2.54 14.70 8.19
C GLY A 77 3.64 14.11 9.07
N CYS A 78 3.74 12.78 9.20
CA CYS A 78 4.75 12.05 9.99
C CYS A 78 5.16 12.79 11.30
N SER A 79 4.20 13.15 12.16
CA SER A 79 4.40 14.15 13.22
C SER A 79 4.10 13.68 14.65
N HIS A 80 3.72 12.42 14.90
CA HIS A 80 3.21 12.01 16.22
C HIS A 80 3.75 10.72 16.82
N THR A 81 3.85 9.63 16.06
CA THR A 81 4.46 8.40 16.58
C THR A 81 5.92 8.37 16.18
N GLU A 82 6.75 8.09 17.16
CA GLU A 82 8.19 7.99 17.04
C GLU A 82 8.60 6.57 17.42
N MET A 83 9.30 5.88 16.52
CA MET A 83 9.79 4.53 16.77
C MET A 83 11.07 4.27 15.98
N SER A 84 11.93 3.38 16.47
CA SER A 84 13.05 2.91 15.65
C SER A 84 12.53 1.99 14.54
N MET A 85 13.29 1.87 13.45
CA MET A 85 12.91 0.95 12.37
C MET A 85 12.83 -0.50 12.86
N MET A 86 13.73 -0.92 13.75
CA MET A 86 13.72 -2.27 14.31
C MET A 86 12.48 -2.50 15.18
N ASP A 87 12.08 -1.53 16.01
CA ASP A 87 10.84 -1.63 16.78
C ASP A 87 9.62 -1.73 15.86
N ALA A 88 9.63 -1.03 14.73
CA ALA A 88 8.57 -1.12 13.73
C ALA A 88 8.50 -2.52 13.10
N VAL A 89 9.65 -3.08 12.68
CA VAL A 89 9.74 -4.46 12.18
C VAL A 89 9.23 -5.46 13.22
N MET A 90 9.67 -5.35 14.48
CA MET A 90 9.28 -6.27 15.55
C MET A 90 7.80 -6.10 15.94
N SER A 91 7.21 -4.92 15.79
CA SER A 91 5.79 -4.73 16.06
C SER A 91 4.90 -5.56 15.12
N LEU A 92 5.39 -5.92 13.94
CA LEU A 92 4.71 -6.81 13.00
C LEU A 92 4.63 -8.27 13.49
N ASP A 93 5.23 -8.62 14.64
CA ASP A 93 4.96 -9.87 15.37
C ASP A 93 3.46 -10.02 15.70
N GLN A 94 2.71 -8.90 15.74
CA GLN A 94 1.29 -8.83 16.07
C GLN A 94 0.37 -8.82 14.85
N LEU A 95 0.91 -8.97 13.63
CA LEU A 95 0.15 -8.86 12.39
C LEU A 95 0.30 -10.11 11.53
N VAL A 96 -0.84 -10.68 11.13
CA VAL A 96 -0.96 -11.62 10.02
C VAL A 96 -1.66 -10.90 8.87
N ASP A 97 -1.13 -11.04 7.66
CA ASP A 97 -1.63 -10.36 6.46
C ASP A 97 -2.86 -11.09 5.91
N GLU A 98 -4.03 -10.43 5.96
CA GLU A 98 -5.30 -11.00 5.49
C GLU A 98 -5.46 -10.99 3.97
N SER A 99 -4.50 -10.47 3.20
CA SER A 99 -4.50 -10.49 1.73
C SER A 99 -3.56 -11.54 1.13
N ASP A 100 -2.67 -12.11 1.93
CA ASP A 100 -1.65 -13.04 1.48
C ASP A 100 -2.20 -14.49 1.47
N PRO A 101 -2.30 -15.15 0.31
CA PRO A 101 -2.74 -16.54 0.26
C PRO A 101 -1.67 -17.54 0.69
N ASP A 102 -0.41 -17.11 0.85
CA ASP A 102 0.75 -18.01 0.95
C ASP A 102 1.27 -18.18 2.39
N VAL A 103 0.91 -17.28 3.33
CA VAL A 103 1.42 -17.30 4.71
C VAL A 103 0.33 -17.01 5.75
N ASP A 104 0.46 -17.64 6.92
CA ASP A 104 -0.42 -17.46 8.10
C ASP A 104 0.42 -17.33 9.39
N PHE A 105 1.57 -16.67 9.28
CA PHE A 105 2.49 -16.41 10.39
C PHE A 105 2.79 -14.91 10.50
N PRO A 106 3.34 -14.44 11.63
CA PRO A 106 3.59 -13.01 11.82
C PRO A 106 4.48 -12.39 10.74
N ASN A 107 4.08 -11.23 10.22
CA ASN A 107 4.72 -10.58 9.07
C ASN A 107 6.17 -10.12 9.38
N SER A 108 6.57 -10.03 10.64
CA SER A 108 7.97 -9.79 11.03
C SER A 108 8.91 -10.91 10.54
N PHE A 109 8.47 -12.17 10.52
CA PHE A 109 9.29 -13.28 10.02
C PHE A 109 9.49 -13.18 8.51
N HIS A 110 8.45 -12.77 7.78
CA HIS A 110 8.51 -12.53 6.34
C HIS A 110 9.56 -11.46 5.98
N ALA A 111 9.62 -10.38 6.77
CA ALA A 111 10.66 -9.36 6.63
C ALA A 111 12.09 -9.94 6.70
N PHE A 112 12.37 -10.79 7.69
CA PHE A 112 13.68 -11.44 7.81
C PHE A 112 13.93 -12.49 6.71
N GLN A 113 12.90 -13.24 6.28
CA GLN A 113 13.03 -14.21 5.18
C GLN A 113 13.41 -13.51 3.87
N THR A 114 12.71 -12.42 3.54
CA THR A 114 13.00 -11.61 2.35
C THR A 114 14.40 -11.04 2.40
N ALA A 115 14.78 -10.45 3.54
CA ALA A 115 16.10 -9.86 3.72
C ALA A 115 17.24 -10.89 3.59
N GLU A 116 17.10 -12.08 4.18
CA GLU A 116 18.09 -13.15 4.09
C GLU A 116 18.15 -13.75 2.67
N GLY A 117 17.02 -13.85 1.97
CA GLY A 117 16.98 -14.25 0.57
C GLY A 117 17.79 -13.29 -0.31
N ILE A 118 17.56 -12.00 -0.15
CA ILE A 118 18.32 -10.96 -0.86
C ILE A 118 19.80 -11.00 -0.46
N ARG A 119 20.12 -11.15 0.83
CA ARG A 119 21.51 -11.20 1.31
C ARG A 119 22.31 -12.36 0.72
N ASN A 120 21.66 -13.51 0.51
CA ASN A 120 22.32 -14.68 -0.07
C ASN A 120 22.68 -14.48 -1.55
N GLU A 121 21.80 -13.86 -2.34
CA GLU A 121 22.01 -13.66 -3.78
C GLU A 121 22.72 -12.34 -4.11
N HIS A 122 22.58 -11.32 -3.28
CA HIS A 122 23.17 -9.98 -3.42
C HIS A 122 23.99 -9.58 -2.17
N PRO A 123 25.06 -10.33 -1.84
CA PRO A 123 25.89 -10.04 -0.67
C PRO A 123 26.61 -8.70 -0.77
N ASP A 124 26.77 -8.15 -1.97
CA ASP A 124 27.42 -6.87 -2.28
C ASP A 124 26.51 -5.64 -2.10
N LYS A 125 25.19 -5.83 -1.91
CA LYS A 125 24.18 -4.75 -1.88
C LYS A 125 23.48 -4.69 -0.53
N ASP A 126 24.20 -4.23 0.48
CA ASP A 126 23.66 -4.13 1.85
C ASP A 126 22.38 -3.28 1.97
N TRP A 127 22.24 -2.20 1.18
CA TRP A 127 21.01 -1.41 1.09
C TRP A 127 19.81 -2.23 0.57
N PHE A 128 20.04 -3.19 -0.32
CA PHE A 128 18.97 -4.02 -0.89
C PHE A 128 18.48 -5.04 0.13
N GLN A 129 19.40 -5.54 0.96
CA GLN A 129 19.06 -6.43 2.08
C GLN A 129 18.23 -5.70 3.13
N LEU A 130 18.55 -4.42 3.41
CA LEU A 130 17.72 -3.58 4.25
C LEU A 130 16.34 -3.36 3.63
N VAL A 131 16.24 -3.10 2.32
CA VAL A 131 14.95 -2.99 1.62
C VAL A 131 14.10 -4.25 1.85
N GLY A 132 14.72 -5.44 1.75
CA GLY A 132 14.08 -6.71 2.13
C GLY A 132 13.49 -6.72 3.53
N LEU A 133 14.24 -6.22 4.52
CA LEU A 133 13.77 -6.18 5.90
C LEU A 133 12.60 -5.21 6.10
N ILE A 134 12.62 -4.07 5.42
CA ILE A 134 11.73 -2.96 5.79
C ILE A 134 10.52 -2.80 4.87
N HIS A 135 10.47 -3.42 3.68
CA HIS A 135 9.44 -3.14 2.66
C HIS A 135 8.00 -3.12 3.20
N ASP A 136 7.72 -4.04 4.12
CA ASP A 136 6.41 -4.24 4.74
C ASP A 136 6.17 -3.45 6.03
N VAL A 137 7.14 -2.67 6.50
CA VAL A 137 6.99 -1.87 7.74
C VAL A 137 5.81 -0.92 7.66
N GLY A 138 5.35 -0.55 6.46
CA GLY A 138 4.14 0.24 6.32
C GLY A 138 2.87 -0.43 6.90
N LYS A 139 2.88 -1.75 7.09
CA LYS A 139 1.76 -2.51 7.65
C LYS A 139 1.46 -2.21 9.12
N VAL A 140 2.35 -1.50 9.82
CA VAL A 140 2.09 -0.98 11.18
C VAL A 140 0.83 -0.11 11.27
N MET A 141 0.34 0.44 10.16
CA MET A 141 -0.95 1.14 10.11
C MET A 141 -2.12 0.26 10.60
N ALA A 142 -2.10 -1.05 10.35
CA ALA A 142 -3.12 -1.97 10.83
C ALA A 142 -3.13 -2.04 12.36
N LEU A 143 -1.94 -2.03 12.99
CA LEU A 143 -1.80 -1.98 14.46
C LEU A 143 -2.26 -0.64 15.05
N TRP A 144 -2.41 0.40 14.21
CA TRP A 144 -2.92 1.71 14.60
C TRP A 144 -4.40 1.91 14.29
N GLY A 145 -5.10 0.84 13.91
CA GLY A 145 -6.55 0.81 13.75
C GLY A 145 -7.05 1.03 12.31
N GLU A 146 -6.16 1.08 11.32
CA GLU A 146 -6.61 1.00 9.92
C GLU A 146 -7.10 -0.42 9.60
N PRO A 147 -8.19 -0.57 8.84
CA PRO A 147 -8.60 -1.88 8.37
C PRO A 147 -7.56 -2.43 7.37
N GLN A 148 -7.34 -3.74 7.36
CA GLN A 148 -6.29 -4.35 6.53
C GLN A 148 -6.44 -4.03 5.03
N TRP A 149 -7.66 -3.94 4.50
CA TRP A 149 -7.90 -3.55 3.09
C TRP A 149 -7.39 -2.14 2.72
N ALA A 150 -7.13 -1.28 3.70
CA ALA A 150 -6.53 0.04 3.53
C ALA A 150 -5.02 0.07 3.84
N VAL A 151 -4.41 -1.10 4.02
CA VAL A 151 -3.02 -1.28 4.45
C VAL A 151 -2.28 -2.27 3.56
N VAL A 152 -2.81 -3.48 3.38
CA VAL A 152 -2.17 -4.62 2.69
C VAL A 152 -2.80 -4.89 1.32
N GLY A 153 -2.22 -5.83 0.58
CA GLY A 153 -2.72 -6.32 -0.71
C GLY A 153 -2.16 -5.60 -1.94
N ASP A 154 -2.38 -6.22 -3.09
CA ASP A 154 -1.97 -5.69 -4.39
C ASP A 154 -2.55 -4.29 -4.65
N THR A 155 -1.71 -3.37 -5.10
CA THR A 155 -2.11 -2.00 -5.39
C THR A 155 -2.53 -1.80 -6.85
N PHE A 156 -3.36 -0.80 -7.08
CA PHE A 156 -3.84 -0.41 -8.42
C PHE A 156 -4.05 1.11 -8.52
N PRO A 157 -3.94 1.72 -9.71
CA PRO A 157 -4.28 3.13 -9.91
C PRO A 157 -5.76 3.40 -9.66
N VAL A 158 -6.06 4.37 -8.79
CA VAL A 158 -7.41 4.96 -8.69
C VAL A 158 -7.55 6.10 -9.70
N GLY A 159 -8.77 6.47 -10.09
CA GLY A 159 -8.98 7.62 -10.98
C GLY A 159 -8.69 7.39 -12.46
N CYS A 160 -8.48 6.14 -12.87
CA CYS A 160 -8.56 5.67 -14.25
C CYS A 160 -9.24 4.29 -14.30
N ALA A 161 -9.58 3.80 -15.49
CA ALA A 161 -10.20 2.48 -15.65
C ALA A 161 -9.37 1.37 -14.99
N PHE A 162 -10.04 0.54 -14.17
CA PHE A 162 -9.44 -0.64 -13.55
C PHE A 162 -9.17 -1.72 -14.61
N GLN A 163 -7.92 -2.18 -14.72
CA GLN A 163 -7.46 -3.14 -15.73
C GLN A 163 -7.73 -4.60 -15.31
N ASN A 164 -7.64 -5.53 -16.26
CA ASN A 164 -8.07 -6.92 -16.09
C ASN A 164 -7.13 -7.76 -15.22
N SER A 165 -5.86 -7.37 -15.10
CA SER A 165 -4.90 -8.13 -14.28
C SER A 165 -4.98 -7.85 -12.77
N ILE A 166 -5.84 -6.92 -12.33
CA ILE A 166 -6.12 -6.74 -10.91
C ILE A 166 -6.78 -8.01 -10.39
N VAL A 167 -6.31 -8.51 -9.25
CA VAL A 167 -6.86 -9.68 -8.58
C VAL A 167 -8.38 -9.52 -8.38
N PHE A 168 -9.18 -10.53 -8.73
CA PHE A 168 -10.64 -10.51 -8.66
C PHE A 168 -11.35 -9.34 -9.38
N ARG A 169 -10.71 -8.74 -10.40
CA ARG A 169 -11.25 -7.59 -11.14
C ARG A 169 -12.72 -7.75 -11.57
N ASP A 170 -13.11 -8.96 -11.95
CA ASP A 170 -14.42 -9.30 -12.50
C ASP A 170 -15.52 -9.47 -11.44
N SER A 171 -15.17 -9.60 -10.15
CA SER A 171 -16.12 -9.97 -9.09
C SER A 171 -16.15 -9.03 -7.88
N THR A 172 -15.32 -7.98 -7.84
CA THR A 172 -15.13 -7.16 -6.63
C THR A 172 -15.25 -5.64 -6.81
N PHE A 173 -15.34 -5.12 -8.03
CA PHE A 173 -15.39 -3.68 -8.31
C PHE A 173 -16.81 -3.11 -8.50
N GLN A 174 -17.85 -3.94 -8.53
CA GLN A 174 -19.22 -3.53 -8.91
C GLN A 174 -19.79 -2.44 -8.00
N ASP A 175 -19.36 -2.42 -6.73
CA ASP A 175 -19.81 -1.47 -5.72
C ASP A 175 -18.88 -0.26 -5.57
N ASN A 176 -17.77 -0.18 -6.34
CA ASN A 176 -16.89 0.98 -6.31
C ASN A 176 -17.54 2.15 -7.07
N PRO A 177 -17.74 3.32 -6.42
CA PRO A 177 -18.35 4.48 -7.07
C PRO A 177 -17.54 5.00 -8.26
N ASP A 178 -16.23 4.75 -8.33
CA ASP A 178 -15.37 5.22 -9.41
C ASP A 178 -15.41 4.34 -10.67
N ASP A 179 -15.82 3.06 -10.57
CA ASP A 179 -15.87 2.14 -11.74
C ASP A 179 -16.90 2.58 -12.80
N THR A 180 -17.97 3.25 -12.36
CA THR A 180 -19.02 3.79 -13.24
C THR A 180 -18.93 5.32 -13.41
N ASN A 181 -17.98 5.99 -12.76
CA ASN A 181 -17.83 7.44 -12.85
C ASN A 181 -17.18 7.84 -14.19
N PRO A 182 -17.84 8.64 -15.05
CA PRO A 182 -17.31 9.01 -16.36
C PRO A 182 -16.00 9.81 -16.30
N SER A 183 -15.67 10.42 -15.16
CA SER A 183 -14.40 11.12 -14.95
C SER A 183 -13.23 10.17 -14.74
N TYR A 184 -13.50 8.94 -14.28
CA TYR A 184 -12.49 7.99 -13.81
C TYR A 184 -12.48 6.69 -14.60
N ASN A 185 -13.57 6.29 -15.24
CA ASN A 185 -13.67 4.99 -15.92
C ASN A 185 -13.16 4.96 -17.37
N SER A 186 -12.47 6.01 -17.82
CA SER A 186 -11.75 5.99 -19.09
C SER A 186 -10.31 5.49 -18.92
N LYS A 187 -9.66 5.05 -20.01
CA LYS A 187 -8.28 4.53 -19.99
C LYS A 187 -7.32 5.41 -19.18
N TYR A 188 -7.38 6.72 -19.36
CA TYR A 188 -6.52 7.66 -18.66
C TYR A 188 -7.18 8.31 -17.44
N GLY A 189 -8.52 8.39 -17.40
CA GLY A 189 -9.26 9.07 -16.35
C GLY A 189 -8.70 10.47 -16.08
N ILE A 190 -8.18 10.70 -14.88
CA ILE A 190 -7.56 11.98 -14.48
C ILE A 190 -6.11 12.17 -14.93
N TYR A 191 -5.47 11.15 -15.49
CA TYR A 191 -4.04 11.14 -15.81
C TYR A 191 -3.75 11.59 -17.24
N LYS A 192 -2.51 12.02 -17.46
CA LYS A 192 -1.96 12.24 -18.79
C LYS A 192 -1.25 10.95 -19.27
N PRO A 193 -1.19 10.70 -20.59
CA PRO A 193 -0.36 9.61 -21.11
C PRO A 193 1.10 9.76 -20.65
N ASN A 194 1.70 8.65 -20.22
CA ASN A 194 3.10 8.56 -19.79
C ASN A 194 3.48 9.61 -18.72
N CYS A 195 2.55 9.94 -17.81
CA CYS A 195 2.79 10.93 -16.77
C CYS A 195 3.86 10.51 -15.75
N GLY A 196 4.21 9.23 -15.71
CA GLY A 196 5.08 8.63 -14.72
C GLY A 196 4.32 8.17 -13.49
N LEU A 197 4.72 7.05 -12.91
CA LEU A 197 4.07 6.50 -11.71
C LEU A 197 4.20 7.40 -10.49
N ASP A 198 5.21 8.29 -10.46
CA ASP A 198 5.34 9.33 -9.44
C ASP A 198 4.12 10.29 -9.40
N ASN A 199 3.38 10.42 -10.51
CA ASN A 199 2.21 11.28 -10.68
C ASN A 199 0.88 10.50 -10.66
N VAL A 200 0.91 9.20 -10.39
CA VAL A 200 -0.28 8.35 -10.31
C VAL A 200 -0.69 8.19 -8.85
N LEU A 201 -1.99 8.29 -8.57
CA LEU A 201 -2.53 7.88 -7.28
C LEU A 201 -2.80 6.37 -7.34
N LEU A 202 -1.97 5.61 -6.64
CA LEU A 202 -2.26 4.21 -6.35
C LEU A 202 -3.22 4.11 -5.16
N SER A 203 -3.96 3.00 -5.08
CA SER A 203 -4.71 2.60 -3.90
C SER A 203 -3.82 2.73 -2.65
N TRP A 204 -4.36 3.32 -1.60
CA TRP A 204 -3.60 3.62 -0.39
C TRP A 204 -3.23 2.33 0.36
N GLY A 205 -1.98 2.23 0.82
CA GLY A 205 -1.48 1.08 1.56
C GLY A 205 -0.05 1.29 2.07
N HIS A 206 0.56 0.18 2.51
CA HIS A 206 1.89 0.13 3.13
C HIS A 206 3.01 0.66 2.22
N ASP A 207 2.96 0.42 0.91
CA ASP A 207 3.93 0.93 -0.08
C ASP A 207 4.12 2.45 -0.01
N GLU A 208 3.04 3.20 -0.32
CA GLU A 208 3.07 4.67 -0.41
C GLU A 208 3.32 5.29 0.96
N TYR A 209 2.76 4.70 2.02
CA TYR A 209 2.98 5.15 3.39
C TYR A 209 4.46 5.03 3.79
N LEU A 210 5.07 3.85 3.62
CA LEU A 210 6.46 3.64 4.00
C LEU A 210 7.39 4.50 3.14
N TYR A 211 7.16 4.58 1.82
CA TYR A 211 7.90 5.48 0.95
C TYR A 211 7.91 6.93 1.48
N ARG A 212 6.75 7.43 1.91
CA ARG A 212 6.62 8.78 2.50
C ARG A 212 7.37 8.91 3.82
N VAL A 213 7.31 7.91 4.69
CA VAL A 213 8.07 7.89 5.96
C VAL A 213 9.57 7.95 5.70
N LEU A 214 10.07 7.15 4.76
CA LEU A 214 11.50 7.12 4.41
C LEU A 214 11.97 8.45 3.82
N GLN A 215 11.17 9.05 2.93
CA GLN A 215 11.45 10.37 2.36
C GLN A 215 11.43 11.47 3.42
N PHE A 216 10.43 11.48 4.30
CA PHE A 216 10.28 12.48 5.35
C PHE A 216 11.45 12.44 6.34
N ASN A 217 11.86 11.23 6.73
CA ASN A 217 12.98 11.03 7.65
C ASN A 217 14.35 11.08 6.97
N LYS A 218 14.39 11.30 5.64
CA LYS A 218 15.62 11.42 4.84
C LYS A 218 16.54 10.20 4.99
N CYS A 219 15.96 9.01 5.03
CA CYS A 219 16.74 7.77 4.97
C CYS A 219 17.61 7.77 3.70
N SER A 220 18.86 7.32 3.82
CA SER A 220 19.86 7.33 2.74
C SER A 220 19.78 6.08 1.84
N ILE A 221 18.58 5.53 1.65
CA ILE A 221 18.31 4.41 0.75
C ILE A 221 18.35 4.94 -0.70
N PRO A 222 19.00 4.24 -1.65
CA PRO A 222 19.09 4.69 -3.04
C PRO A 222 17.71 4.71 -3.72
N GLU A 223 17.61 5.43 -4.85
CA GLU A 223 16.36 5.62 -5.58
C GLU A 223 15.71 4.28 -5.97
N GLU A 224 16.51 3.30 -6.40
CA GLU A 224 16.06 1.95 -6.72
C GLU A 224 15.35 1.31 -5.52
N GLY A 225 15.94 1.40 -4.31
CA GLY A 225 15.35 0.88 -3.08
C GLY A 225 14.03 1.54 -2.72
N LEU A 226 13.94 2.86 -2.87
CA LEU A 226 12.71 3.61 -2.62
C LEU A 226 11.61 3.26 -3.63
N ASN A 227 11.95 3.06 -4.91
CA ASN A 227 10.98 2.65 -5.94
C ASN A 227 10.51 1.20 -5.74
N MET A 228 11.40 0.30 -5.32
CA MET A 228 11.02 -1.07 -4.96
C MET A 228 9.98 -1.03 -3.84
N ILE A 229 10.24 -0.32 -2.74
CA ILE A 229 9.28 -0.19 -1.63
C ILE A 229 7.95 0.43 -2.09
N ARG A 230 8.00 1.47 -2.91
CA ARG A 230 6.79 2.21 -3.32
C ARG A 230 5.88 1.43 -4.28
N TYR A 231 6.41 0.44 -5.00
CA TYR A 231 5.69 -0.22 -6.08
C TYR A 231 5.73 -1.74 -6.03
N HIS A 232 6.22 -2.35 -4.95
CA HIS A 232 6.32 -3.81 -4.85
C HIS A 232 4.97 -4.52 -4.79
N SER A 233 3.91 -3.83 -4.34
CA SER A 233 2.56 -4.36 -4.36
C SER A 233 1.86 -4.09 -5.70
N PHE A 234 2.47 -3.38 -6.66
CA PHE A 234 1.80 -3.01 -7.92
C PHE A 234 1.87 -4.12 -8.98
N TYR A 235 1.38 -5.31 -8.62
CA TYR A 235 1.42 -6.52 -9.44
C TYR A 235 0.84 -6.38 -10.85
N PRO A 236 -0.29 -5.67 -11.06
CA PRO A 236 -0.78 -5.39 -12.41
C PRO A 236 0.28 -4.77 -13.33
N TRP A 237 1.16 -3.93 -12.80
CA TRP A 237 2.24 -3.33 -13.56
C TRP A 237 3.45 -4.26 -13.69
N HIS A 238 4.09 -4.62 -12.58
CA HIS A 238 5.42 -5.24 -12.66
C HIS A 238 5.38 -6.71 -13.11
N SER A 239 4.29 -7.43 -12.81
CA SER A 239 4.10 -8.84 -13.17
C SER A 239 3.29 -9.03 -14.45
N GLN A 240 2.23 -8.24 -14.64
CA GLN A 240 1.23 -8.50 -15.69
C GLN A 240 1.33 -7.56 -16.89
N GLY A 241 2.10 -6.47 -16.79
CA GLY A 241 2.34 -5.54 -17.90
C GLY A 241 1.19 -4.58 -18.20
N ASP A 242 0.18 -4.50 -17.33
CA ASP A 242 -0.85 -3.47 -17.39
C ASP A 242 -0.30 -2.10 -16.97
N TYR A 243 -1.07 -1.05 -17.23
CA TYR A 243 -0.74 0.35 -16.85
C TYR A 243 0.54 0.94 -17.46
N MET A 244 1.20 0.25 -18.40
CA MET A 244 2.38 0.75 -19.12
C MET A 244 2.14 2.09 -19.84
N TYR A 245 0.89 2.42 -20.16
CA TYR A 245 0.51 3.71 -20.74
C TYR A 245 0.58 4.90 -19.77
N LEU A 246 0.73 4.66 -18.47
CA LEU A 246 0.99 5.68 -17.44
C LEU A 246 2.49 5.83 -17.15
N CYS A 247 3.28 4.81 -17.48
CA CYS A 247 4.72 4.75 -17.19
C CYS A 247 5.54 5.70 -18.08
N ASN A 248 6.59 6.28 -17.52
CA ASN A 248 7.62 7.06 -18.24
C ASN A 248 8.96 6.29 -18.28
N ASP A 249 10.01 6.90 -18.87
CA ASP A 249 11.32 6.26 -19.00
C ASP A 249 11.97 5.89 -17.65
N LYS A 250 11.68 6.61 -16.56
CA LYS A 250 12.17 6.27 -15.23
C LYS A 250 11.53 4.97 -14.76
N ASP A 251 10.21 4.86 -14.88
CA ASP A 251 9.48 3.65 -14.45
C ASP A 251 9.97 2.41 -15.21
N LEU A 252 10.24 2.55 -16.52
CA LEU A 252 10.80 1.47 -17.34
C LEU A 252 12.20 1.04 -16.89
N ARG A 253 13.03 1.97 -16.40
CA ARG A 253 14.34 1.66 -15.83
C ARG A 253 14.26 1.04 -14.43
N MET A 254 13.21 1.36 -13.66
CA MET A 254 12.99 0.82 -12.31
C MET A 254 12.34 -0.57 -12.34
N LEU A 255 11.57 -0.89 -13.40
CA LEU A 255 10.86 -2.17 -13.51
C LEU A 255 11.75 -3.41 -13.29
N PRO A 256 12.99 -3.52 -13.82
CA PRO A 256 13.87 -4.65 -13.51
C PRO A 256 14.24 -4.76 -12.02
N TRP A 257 14.37 -3.64 -11.30
CA TRP A 257 14.66 -3.64 -9.86
C TRP A 257 13.46 -4.14 -9.06
N VAL A 258 12.26 -3.64 -9.36
CA VAL A 258 11.00 -4.10 -8.74
C VAL A 258 10.80 -5.59 -8.98
N ASN A 259 11.04 -6.07 -10.21
CA ASN A 259 10.95 -7.48 -10.55
C ASN A 259 12.03 -8.34 -9.88
N GLU A 260 13.23 -7.81 -9.65
CA GLU A 260 14.26 -8.51 -8.89
C GLU A 260 13.87 -8.66 -7.42
N PHE A 261 13.38 -7.58 -6.80
CA PHE A 261 12.87 -7.60 -5.43
C PHE A 261 11.71 -8.57 -5.26
N ASN A 262 10.72 -8.53 -6.16
CA ASN A 262 9.51 -9.35 -6.10
C ASN A 262 9.81 -10.86 -6.04
N LYS A 263 10.93 -11.32 -6.61
CA LYS A 263 11.34 -12.73 -6.49
C LYS A 263 11.59 -13.14 -5.04
N PHE A 264 12.20 -12.25 -4.27
CA PHE A 264 12.53 -12.52 -2.88
C PHE A 264 11.30 -12.36 -2.00
N ASP A 265 10.54 -11.27 -2.17
CA ASP A 265 9.28 -11.06 -1.45
C ASP A 265 8.33 -12.26 -1.65
N LEU A 266 8.13 -12.71 -2.88
CA LEU A 266 7.21 -13.82 -3.13
C LEU A 266 7.77 -15.19 -2.71
N TYR A 267 8.99 -15.55 -3.14
CA TYR A 267 9.45 -16.94 -3.08
C TYR A 267 10.29 -17.30 -1.85
N THR A 268 10.55 -16.36 -0.93
CA THR A 268 11.22 -16.65 0.35
C THR A 268 10.25 -17.02 1.47
N LYS A 269 8.95 -16.79 1.27
CA LYS A 269 7.87 -17.21 2.17
C LYS A 269 7.95 -18.72 2.40
N ALA A 270 8.26 -19.10 3.63
CA ALA A 270 8.46 -20.49 4.00
C ALA A 270 7.98 -20.77 5.43
N ALA A 271 7.58 -22.02 5.69
CA ALA A 271 7.19 -22.45 7.03
C ALA A 271 8.37 -22.47 8.03
N GLU A 272 9.61 -22.59 7.53
CA GLU A 272 10.81 -22.53 8.37
C GLU A 272 11.14 -21.07 8.71
N LEU A 273 11.00 -20.73 9.99
CA LEU A 273 11.19 -19.36 10.47
C LEU A 273 12.67 -19.08 10.81
N PRO A 274 13.19 -17.89 10.47
CA PRO A 274 14.58 -17.54 10.76
C PRO A 274 14.85 -17.33 12.26
N ASP A 275 16.11 -17.52 12.68
CA ASP A 275 16.56 -17.18 14.02
C ASP A 275 16.76 -15.65 14.16
N VAL A 276 15.66 -14.95 14.36
CA VAL A 276 15.58 -13.48 14.42
C VAL A 276 16.63 -12.90 15.39
N LYS A 277 16.83 -13.51 16.56
CA LYS A 277 17.79 -13.02 17.56
C LYS A 277 19.22 -13.00 17.05
N LYS A 278 19.63 -13.98 16.24
CA LYS A 278 20.95 -14.00 15.61
C LYS A 278 21.08 -12.99 14.47
N LEU A 279 19.98 -12.68 13.79
CA LEU A 279 19.95 -11.77 12.64
C LEU A 279 19.89 -10.29 13.07
N CYS A 280 19.23 -9.98 14.19
CA CYS A 280 19.02 -8.60 14.66
C CYS A 280 20.30 -7.74 14.68
N PRO A 281 21.45 -8.20 15.22
CA PRO A 281 22.66 -7.37 15.26
C PRO A 281 23.15 -6.94 13.87
N TYR A 282 23.04 -7.83 12.88
CA TYR A 282 23.41 -7.52 11.50
C TYR A 282 22.48 -6.45 10.91
N TYR A 283 21.17 -6.70 10.98
CA TYR A 283 20.19 -5.80 10.39
C TYR A 283 20.10 -4.45 11.11
N GLN A 284 20.34 -4.42 12.42
CA GLN A 284 20.47 -3.17 13.17
C GLN A 284 21.62 -2.32 12.62
N SER A 285 22.76 -2.93 12.26
CA SER A 285 23.87 -2.18 11.65
C SER A 285 23.51 -1.55 10.31
N LEU A 286 22.62 -2.17 9.52
CA LEU A 286 22.12 -1.60 8.28
C LEU A 286 21.12 -0.47 8.54
N ILE A 287 20.25 -0.63 9.54
CA ILE A 287 19.35 0.44 10.01
C ILE A 287 20.17 1.65 10.46
N ASP A 288 21.20 1.45 11.27
CA ASP A 288 22.09 2.53 11.75
C ASP A 288 22.81 3.24 10.59
N LYS A 289 23.06 2.53 9.49
CA LYS A 289 23.69 3.11 8.29
C LYS A 289 22.71 3.94 7.45
N TYR A 290 21.48 3.45 7.27
CA TYR A 290 20.56 3.97 6.25
C TYR A 290 19.33 4.71 6.79
N CYS A 291 18.85 4.32 7.97
CA CYS A 291 17.69 4.91 8.65
C CYS A 291 17.95 5.02 10.16
N PRO A 292 19.00 5.75 10.60
CA PRO A 292 19.42 5.75 12.00
C PRO A 292 18.40 6.40 12.93
N GLY A 293 18.38 5.92 14.17
CA GLY A 293 17.67 6.56 15.28
C GLY A 293 16.16 6.34 15.26
N ILE A 294 15.45 7.32 15.81
CA ILE A 294 14.00 7.29 15.97
C ILE A 294 13.36 8.03 14.80
N LEU A 295 12.50 7.31 14.07
CA LEU A 295 11.81 7.82 12.89
C LEU A 295 10.43 8.36 13.27
N LYS A 296 9.98 9.39 12.56
CA LYS A 296 8.62 9.90 12.71
C LYS A 296 7.69 9.25 11.69
N CYS A 297 6.58 8.68 12.17
CA CYS A 297 5.79 7.73 11.39
C CYS A 297 4.33 8.17 11.13
N ARG A 298 3.61 8.69 12.12
CA ARG A 298 2.14 8.91 12.03
C ARG A 298 1.71 10.38 12.04
N HIS A 299 0.64 10.75 11.33
CA HIS A 299 -0.10 12.01 11.53
C HIS A 299 -1.42 11.79 12.32
N LYS A 300 -1.87 12.79 13.10
CA LYS A 300 -3.16 12.76 13.81
C LYS A 300 -4.09 13.68 13.05
N VAL A 301 -5.13 13.12 12.43
CA VAL A 301 -6.26 13.94 11.99
C VAL A 301 -6.96 14.43 13.26
N ALA A 302 -6.68 15.66 13.67
CA ALA A 302 -7.67 16.41 14.41
C ALA A 302 -8.81 16.66 13.42
N LEU A 303 -9.89 15.87 13.51
CA LEU A 303 -11.16 16.28 12.94
C LEU A 303 -11.51 17.59 13.64
N GLN A 304 -11.12 18.73 13.07
CA GLN A 304 -11.72 19.98 13.47
C GLN A 304 -13.20 19.84 13.14
N PRO A 305 -14.12 19.96 14.12
CA PRO A 305 -15.52 19.99 13.79
C PRO A 305 -15.71 21.16 12.83
N THR A 306 -16.08 20.85 11.59
CA THR A 306 -16.52 21.85 10.62
C THR A 306 -17.62 22.66 11.29
N ARG A 307 -17.27 23.87 11.73
CA ARG A 307 -18.23 24.82 12.26
C ARG A 307 -19.04 25.28 11.06
N VAL A 308 -20.14 24.60 10.79
CA VAL A 308 -21.15 25.12 9.87
C VAL A 308 -21.65 26.42 10.51
N GLN A 309 -21.13 27.56 10.04
CA GLN A 309 -21.77 28.84 10.30
C GLN A 309 -23.09 28.81 9.53
N MET A 310 -24.17 28.44 10.21
CA MET A 310 -25.48 28.82 9.73
C MET A 310 -25.56 30.35 9.84
N SER A 311 -25.45 31.03 8.70
CA SER A 311 -25.84 32.43 8.61
C SER A 311 -27.34 32.48 8.87
N THR A 312 -27.75 33.08 9.99
CA THR A 312 -29.15 33.44 10.22
C THR A 312 -29.50 34.59 9.28
N GLY A 313 -29.81 34.27 8.03
CA GLY A 313 -30.58 35.16 7.17
C GLY A 313 -31.97 35.26 7.76
N ALA A 314 -32.45 36.49 7.99
CA ALA A 314 -33.81 36.73 8.46
C ALA A 314 -34.81 36.15 7.45
N GLY A 315 -35.36 34.98 7.79
CA GLY A 315 -36.31 34.22 6.97
C GLY A 315 -37.42 33.65 7.85
N ASN A 316 -38.65 33.84 7.39
CA ASN A 316 -39.95 33.59 8.01
C ASN A 316 -40.08 32.23 8.78
N PRO A 317 -40.71 32.15 9.96
CA PRO A 317 -40.62 30.98 10.86
C PRO A 317 -41.32 29.67 10.46
N ASP A 318 -41.97 29.56 9.29
CA ASP A 318 -42.97 28.49 9.06
C ASP A 318 -42.51 27.27 8.22
N THR A 319 -41.21 27.00 8.02
CA THR A 319 -40.79 25.93 7.07
C THR A 319 -39.67 24.96 7.47
N TRP A 320 -39.44 24.68 8.76
CA TRP A 320 -38.38 23.74 9.17
C TRP A 320 -38.85 22.47 9.89
N ALA A 321 -39.86 21.79 9.33
CA ALA A 321 -40.23 20.44 9.74
C ALA A 321 -39.92 19.41 8.63
N ARG A 322 -38.70 18.84 8.67
CA ARG A 322 -38.35 17.44 8.34
C ARG A 322 -36.87 17.32 7.96
N THR A 323 -36.04 16.86 8.89
CA THR A 323 -34.89 16.01 8.55
C THR A 323 -34.50 15.16 9.75
N HIS A 324 -34.45 13.85 9.56
CA HIS A 324 -34.00 12.88 10.56
C HIS A 324 -32.48 12.98 10.70
N CYS A 325 -31.97 13.30 11.90
CA CYS A 325 -30.55 13.17 12.22
C CYS A 325 -30.36 12.03 13.21
N THR A 326 -29.83 10.91 12.73
CA THR A 326 -29.22 9.85 13.54
C THR A 326 -27.90 10.38 14.11
N ALA A 327 -27.80 10.50 15.43
CA ALA A 327 -26.57 10.88 16.11
C ALA A 327 -25.78 9.64 16.54
N TRP A 328 -24.51 9.57 16.18
CA TRP A 328 -23.54 8.60 16.71
C TRP A 328 -22.77 9.27 17.86
N ALA A 329 -22.76 8.66 19.04
CA ALA A 329 -21.94 9.09 20.17
C ALA A 329 -20.67 8.23 20.22
N THR A 330 -19.51 8.87 20.40
CA THR A 330 -18.24 8.18 20.68
C THR A 330 -17.97 8.29 22.19
N VAL A 331 -17.70 7.16 22.85
CA VAL A 331 -17.38 7.11 24.28
C VAL A 331 -15.86 6.95 24.42
N GLU A 332 -15.18 7.93 25.01
CA GLU A 332 -13.77 7.84 25.37
C GLU A 332 -13.61 7.36 26.82
N PHE A 333 -12.80 6.33 27.05
CA PHE A 333 -12.40 5.89 28.39
C PHE A 333 -10.99 6.39 28.72
N ASN A 334 -10.85 7.18 29.79
CA ASN A 334 -9.56 7.60 30.31
C ASN A 334 -9.21 6.82 31.59
N LEU A 335 -8.16 6.00 31.56
CA LEU A 335 -7.61 5.31 32.72
C LEU A 335 -6.56 6.21 33.41
N ARG A 336 -6.86 6.69 34.63
CA ARG A 336 -5.82 7.29 35.50
C ARG A 336 -5.16 6.18 36.34
N ARG A 337 -3.82 6.16 36.36
CA ARG A 337 -3.05 5.31 37.28
C ARG A 337 -3.24 5.81 38.72
N GLY A 338 -3.81 4.96 39.56
CA GLY A 338 -3.95 5.20 41.01
C GLY A 338 -5.36 4.95 41.53
N GLY A 339 -5.69 3.67 41.73
CA GLY A 339 -6.70 3.17 42.69
C GLY A 339 -7.93 4.02 43.01
N ALA A 340 -8.76 4.36 42.02
CA ALA A 340 -10.20 4.60 42.18
C ALA A 340 -10.84 4.66 40.78
N PHE A 341 -11.86 3.83 40.52
CA PHE A 341 -12.66 3.92 39.29
C PHE A 341 -13.67 5.08 39.45
N SER A 342 -13.51 6.14 38.67
CA SER A 342 -14.58 7.13 38.44
C SER A 342 -14.97 7.10 36.97
N CYS A 343 -16.22 6.76 36.69
CA CYS A 343 -16.81 6.84 35.35
C CYS A 343 -17.33 8.27 35.15
N GLU A 344 -16.61 9.11 34.41
CA GLU A 344 -17.18 10.37 33.91
C GLU A 344 -17.80 10.10 32.54
N VAL A 345 -19.12 10.05 32.49
CA VAL A 345 -19.87 10.09 31.23
C VAL A 345 -20.05 11.55 30.85
N VAL A 346 -19.29 12.04 29.89
CA VAL A 346 -19.54 13.35 29.29
C VAL A 346 -20.68 13.20 28.29
N ILE A 347 -21.91 13.36 28.76
CA ILE A 347 -23.07 13.55 27.88
C ILE A 347 -23.15 15.04 27.54
N ASN A 348 -22.83 15.42 26.31
CA ASN A 348 -23.19 16.74 25.80
C ASN A 348 -24.70 16.77 25.51
N THR A 349 -25.51 16.85 26.55
CA THR A 349 -26.95 17.11 26.45
C THR A 349 -27.16 18.59 26.19
N ILE A 350 -27.68 18.95 25.01
CA ILE A 350 -28.34 20.25 24.84
C ILE A 350 -29.68 20.16 25.57
N MET A 351 -29.73 20.66 26.80
CA MET A 351 -30.95 20.86 27.57
C MET A 351 -31.74 22.03 26.98
N PHE A 352 -32.90 21.78 26.37
CA PHE A 352 -33.94 22.80 26.21
C PHE A 352 -34.93 22.70 27.36
N ARG A 353 -34.89 23.67 28.27
CA ARG A 353 -35.94 23.92 29.26
C ARG A 353 -36.88 24.96 28.67
N LEU A 354 -38.07 24.56 28.24
CA LEU A 354 -39.14 25.47 27.87
C LEU A 354 -40.02 25.74 29.12
N LYS A 355 -40.40 27.01 29.32
CA LYS A 355 -41.43 27.44 30.26
C LYS A 355 -42.80 27.26 29.62
#